data_AF-K2DIZ9-F1
#
_entry.id   AF-K2DIZ9-F1
#
_cell.length_a   1.000
_cell.length_b   1.000
_cell.length_c   1.000
_cell.angle_alpha   90.00
_cell.angle_beta   90.00
_cell.angle_gamma   90.00
#
_symmetry.space_group_name_H-M   'P 1'
#
loop_
_entity.id
_entity.type
_entity.pdbx_description
1 polymer ?
#
loop_
_entity_poly.entity_id
_entity_poly.type
_entity_poly.pdbx_seq_one_letter_code
_entity_poly.pdbx_strand_id
1 'polypeptide(L)' 'MTFKPPALWAVGLLVVLLVAGAGYFSLRATDRQAAASHSLRPDDPQVLRVGARIYTQQCAACHGAKGEGQPDWRD' A
#
# COMPACT_ATOMS: atom_id res chain seq x y z
N MET A 1 50.54 5.52 11.23
CA MET A 1 49.58 4.49 10.77
C MET A 1 49.15 4.85 9.35
N THR A 2 49.87 4.36 8.35
CA THR A 2 49.59 4.69 6.94
C THR A 2 48.58 3.69 6.42
N PHE A 3 47.32 4.11 6.29
CA PHE A 3 46.27 3.25 5.75
C PHE A 3 46.64 2.82 4.32
N LYS A 4 46.61 1.52 4.04
CA LYS A 4 46.90 0.99 2.70
C LYS A 4 45.80 1.46 1.73
N PRO A 5 46.13 1.96 0.53
CA PRO A 5 45.15 2.44 -0.44
C PRO A 5 43.96 1.48 -0.71
N PRO A 6 44.12 0.15 -0.79
CA PRO A 6 42.97 -0.76 -0.95
C PRO A 6 42.00 -0.77 0.24
N ALA A 7 42.45 -0.45 1.45
CA ALA A 7 41.57 -0.37 2.62
C ALA A 7 40.63 0.85 2.52
N LEU A 8 41.10 1.96 1.96
CA LEU A 8 40.28 3.16 1.73
C LEU A 8 39.20 2.91 0.67
N TRP A 9 39.55 2.20 -0.41
CA TRP A 9 38.57 1.79 -1.43
C TRP A 9 37.52 0.83 -0.88
N ALA A 10 37.92 -0.13 -0.06
CA ALA A 10 36.99 -1.07 0.58
C ALA A 10 35.99 -0.35 1.50
N VAL A 11 36.46 0.59 2.32
CA VAL A 11 35.59 1.40 3.20
C VAL A 11 34.66 2.29 2.37
N GLY A 12 35.17 2.95 1.33
CA GLY A 12 34.35 3.76 0.43
C GLY A 12 33.24 2.96 -0.25
N LEU A 13 33.56 1.77 -0.77
CA LEU A 13 32.59 0.89 -1.41
C LEU A 13 31.54 0.38 -0.42
N LEU A 14 31.96 0.02 0.80
CA LEU A 14 31.05 -0.37 1.86
C LEU A 14 30.06 0.76 2.19
N VAL A 15 30.54 2.00 2.33
CA VAL A 15 29.69 3.16 2.61
C VAL A 15 28.70 3.39 1.47
N VAL A 16 29.14 3.31 0.21
CA VAL A 16 28.24 3.46 -0.95
C VAL A 16 27.17 2.38 -0.96
N LEU A 17 27.53 1.12 -0.71
CA LEU A 17 26.56 0.02 -0.64
C LEU A 17 25.56 0.21 0.50
N LEU A 18 26.00 0.67 1.67
CA LEU A 18 25.13 0.94 2.81
C LEU A 18 24.15 2.08 2.50
N VAL A 19 24.62 3.17 1.90
CA VAL A 19 23.77 4.31 1.51
C VAL A 19 22.77 3.89 0.43
N ALA A 20 23.23 3.16 -0.59
CA ALA A 20 22.36 2.65 -1.64
C ALA A 20 21.32 1.66 -1.08
N GLY A 21 21.73 0.77 -0.18
CA GLY A 21 20.85 -0.18 0.51
C GLY A 21 19.79 0.52 1.37
N ALA A 22 20.19 1.51 2.16
CA ALA A 22 19.26 2.29 2.99
C ALA A 22 18.29 3.13 2.15
N GLY A 23 18.78 3.75 1.06
CA GLY A 23 17.96 4.47 0.10
C GLY A 23 16.94 3.55 -0.59
N TYR A 24 17.39 2.40 -1.10
CA TYR A 24 16.52 1.39 -1.71
C TYR A 24 15.45 0.87 -0.74
N PHE A 25 15.84 0.56 0.49
CA PHE A 25 14.92 0.10 1.52
C PHE A 25 13.85 1.16 1.85
N SER A 26 14.24 2.42 1.98
CA SER A 26 13.32 3.53 2.29
C SER A 26 12.29 3.77 1.18
N LEU A 27 12.74 3.75 -0.09
CA LEU A 27 11.84 3.86 -1.24
C LEU A 27 10.84 2.71 -1.27
N ARG A 28 11.32 1.47 -1.11
CA ARG A 28 10.45 0.27 -1.09
C ARG A 28 9.51 0.20 0.10
N ALA A 29 9.90 0.70 1.27
CA ALA A 29 9.04 0.73 2.44
C ALA A 29 7.83 1.65 2.22
N THR A 30 8.07 2.82 1.62
CA THR A 30 7.02 3.79 1.29
C THR A 30 5.98 3.21 0.33
N ASP A 31 6.41 2.49 -0.72
CA ASP A 31 5.50 1.81 -1.65
C ASP A 31 4.59 0.79 -0.95
N ARG A 32 5.14 0.04 0.03
CA ARG A 32 4.36 -0.93 0.81
C ARG A 32 3.32 -0.26 1.70
N GLN A 33 3.63 0.90 2.28
CA GLN A 33 2.67 1.68 3.06
C GLN A 33 1.58 2.30 2.19
N ALA A 34 1.90 2.73 0.97
CA ALA A 34 0.89 3.14 -0.01
C ALA A 34 -0.05 1.98 -0.36
N ALA A 35 0.48 0.79 -0.61
CA ALA A 35 -0.34 -0.41 -0.85
C ALA A 35 -1.25 -0.77 0.35
N ALA A 36 -0.73 -0.67 1.57
CA ALA A 36 -1.53 -0.89 2.80
C ALA A 36 -2.65 0.15 2.98
N SER A 37 -2.47 1.36 2.47
CA SER A 37 -3.49 2.43 2.49
C SER A 37 -4.72 2.11 1.63
N HIS A 38 -4.59 1.17 0.69
CA HIS A 38 -5.70 0.67 -0.14
C HIS A 38 -6.34 -0.61 0.42
N SER A 39 -6.03 -1.00 1.67
CA SER A 39 -6.69 -2.14 2.29
C SER A 39 -8.15 -1.81 2.60
N LEU A 40 -9.04 -2.76 2.33
CA LEU A 40 -10.42 -2.67 2.79
C LEU A 40 -10.41 -2.71 4.32
N ARG A 41 -11.19 -1.83 4.95
CA ARG A 41 -11.35 -1.71 6.42
C ARG A 41 -12.77 -2.11 6.83
N PRO A 42 -13.17 -3.38 6.63
CA PRO A 42 -14.53 -3.82 6.92
C PRO A 42 -14.86 -3.82 8.42
N ASP A 43 -13.85 -3.79 9.28
CA ASP A 43 -13.94 -3.73 10.74
C ASP A 43 -14.10 -2.31 11.28
N ASP A 44 -13.96 -1.27 10.44
CA ASP A 44 -14.12 0.13 10.85
C ASP A 44 -15.58 0.61 10.64
N PRO A 45 -16.35 0.84 11.71
CA PRO A 45 -17.74 1.27 11.59
C PRO A 45 -17.92 2.65 10.95
N GLN A 46 -16.91 3.52 11.05
CA GLN A 46 -16.94 4.85 10.43
C GLN A 46 -16.87 4.72 8.91
N VAL A 47 -15.95 3.88 8.42
CA VAL A 47 -15.81 3.57 6.99
C VAL A 47 -17.08 2.92 6.47
N LEU A 48 -17.62 1.93 7.19
CA LEU A 48 -18.88 1.27 6.81
C LEU A 48 -20.06 2.24 6.73
N ARG A 49 -20.18 3.17 7.68
CA ARG A 49 -21.26 4.17 7.68
C ARG A 49 -21.18 5.12 6.49
N VAL A 50 -19.97 5.53 6.10
CA VAL A 50 -19.76 6.34 4.89
C VAL A 50 -20.10 5.53 3.65
N GLY A 51 -19.58 4.30 3.55
CA GLY A 51 -19.85 3.38 2.45
C GLY A 51 -21.34 3.09 2.27
N ALA A 52 -22.08 2.87 3.37
CA ALA A 52 -23.52 2.64 3.32
C ALA A 52 -24.29 3.81 2.68
N ARG A 53 -23.96 5.07 3.05
CA ARG A 53 -24.59 6.24 2.43
C ARG A 53 -24.30 6.33 0.93
N ILE A 54 -23.04 6.13 0.55
CA ILE A 54 -22.60 6.10 -0.84
C ILE A 54 -23.38 5.03 -1.60
N TYR A 55 -23.44 3.81 -1.08
CA TYR A 55 -24.15 2.69 -1.70
C TYR A 55 -25.63 3.02 -1.92
N THR A 56 -26.32 3.54 -0.91
CA THR A 56 -27.74 3.92 -1.02
C THR A 56 -27.96 5.01 -2.08
N GLN A 57 -27.06 6.00 -2.17
CA GLN A 57 -27.21 7.13 -3.10
C GLN A 57 -26.84 6.78 -4.55
N GLN A 58 -25.96 5.80 -4.76
CA GLN A 58 -25.27 5.62 -6.04
C GLN A 58 -25.53 4.25 -6.67
N CYS A 59 -25.69 3.22 -5.85
CA CYS A 59 -25.64 1.83 -6.30
C CYS A 59 -27.00 1.13 -6.17
N ALA A 60 -27.74 1.46 -5.09
CA ALA A 60 -28.98 0.77 -4.73
C ALA A 60 -30.08 0.88 -5.79
N ALA A 61 -30.05 1.90 -6.65
CA ALA A 61 -30.99 2.06 -7.76
C ALA A 61 -30.95 0.88 -8.76
N CYS A 62 -29.77 0.28 -8.95
CA CYS A 62 -29.57 -0.84 -9.88
C CYS A 62 -29.28 -2.17 -9.17
N HIS A 63 -28.64 -2.12 -7.99
CA HIS A 63 -28.20 -3.31 -7.26
C HIS A 63 -29.10 -3.67 -6.08
N GLY A 64 -30.16 -2.90 -5.84
CA GLY A 64 -31.10 -3.10 -4.73
C GLY A 64 -30.57 -2.58 -3.39
N ALA A 65 -31.45 -2.41 -2.41
CA ALA A 65 -31.11 -1.77 -1.13
C ALA A 65 -30.16 -2.62 -0.28
N LYS A 66 -30.13 -3.94 -0.50
CA LYS A 66 -29.27 -4.89 0.24
C LYS A 66 -28.23 -5.57 -0.64
N GLY A 67 -28.04 -5.11 -1.88
CA GLY A 67 -27.15 -5.78 -2.83
C GLY A 67 -27.74 -7.06 -3.38
N GLU A 68 -29.06 -7.11 -3.58
CA GLU A 68 -29.76 -8.27 -4.14
C GLU A 68 -29.29 -8.61 -5.57
N GLY A 69 -28.84 -7.63 -6.36
CA GLY A 69 -28.55 -7.82 -7.78
C GLY A 69 -29.83 -8.02 -8.62
N GLN A 70 -29.70 -8.18 -9.94
CA GLN A 70 -30.85 -8.59 -10.78
C GLN A 70 -31.08 -10.11 -10.65
N PRO A 71 -32.32 -10.60 -10.80
CA PRO A 71 -32.59 -12.02 -10.99
C PRO A 71 -31.74 -12.57 -12.15
N ASP A 72 -31.26 -13.81 -12.03
CA ASP A 72 -30.58 -14.55 -13.11
C ASP A 72 -29.29 -13.89 -13.65
N TRP A 73 -28.64 -12.99 -12.89
CA TRP A 73 -27.46 -12.26 -13.38
C TRP A 73 -26.23 -13.12 -13.72
N ARG A 74 -26.27 -14.41 -13.38
CA ARG A 74 -25.17 -15.37 -13.56
C ARG A 74 -25.57 -16.64 -14.30
N ASP A 75 -26.86 -16.80 -14.64
CA ASP A 75 -27.40 -17.93 -15.40
C ASP A 75 -27.53 -17.56 -16.90
#